data_AF-A0A7S0YGC8-F1
#
_entry.id   AF-A0A7S0YGC8-F1
#
_cell.length_a   1.000
_cell.length_b   1.000
_cell.length_c   1.000
_cell.angle_alpha   90.00
_cell.angle_beta   90.00
_cell.angle_gamma   90.00
#
_symmetry.space_group_name_H-M   'P 1'
#
loop_
_entity.id
_entity.type
_entity.pdbx_description
1 polymer ?
#
loop_
_entity_poly.entity_id
_entity_poly.type
_entity_poly.pdbx_seq_one_letter_code
_entity_poly.pdbx_strand_id
1 'polypeptide(L)'
;MEKNLLHMALFESKPNPSPLAYTTVTRGFEKVAFPKIVSEIQSTDLVVRQKSLKACRELMCSPLSLTQAITAGITSALVECLRDRNDVCRHRAAKALQMVARKEQGIRAIIGCYGSATLVHGLSDASRPVRDACYDAVVEACRFNSMRQDIVGLTSALPRLFSLVVLETQEALSHLAGPTLAATIASQQEKTAYGTATGTLKPGDEDIAGKKKKDSDYIDPMANHPEAVAAAAEYAKLKEVSQTPEAALGRAANGLKILQQVLNGLQNDEAIRQLMAVPDVMVTIRDLLRLRIRRRAVGHGGGGGGAKRQSLGLSVDSWDEGDEGAEEGEGGGEGEGEGEGGGEGEGEGEG
;
A
#
# COMPACT_ATOMS: atom_id res chain seq x y z
N MET A 1 -16.83 -50.24 28.75
CA MET A 1 -17.94 -50.22 27.77
C MET A 1 -17.88 -48.97 26.89
N GLU A 2 -17.74 -47.77 27.47
CA GLU A 2 -17.62 -46.48 26.75
C GLU A 2 -16.55 -46.44 25.64
N LYS A 3 -15.34 -46.97 25.90
CA LYS A 3 -14.27 -47.04 24.88
C LYS A 3 -14.69 -47.85 23.63
N ASN A 4 -15.55 -48.85 23.79
CA ASN A 4 -16.02 -49.68 22.68
C ASN A 4 -17.10 -48.94 21.87
N LEU A 5 -17.96 -48.16 22.53
CA LEU A 5 -18.96 -47.32 21.85
C LEU A 5 -18.27 -46.23 21.01
N LEU A 6 -17.22 -45.59 21.54
CA LEU A 6 -16.41 -44.64 20.78
C LEU A 6 -15.70 -45.31 19.60
N HIS A 7 -15.18 -46.52 19.79
CA HIS A 7 -14.57 -47.28 18.70
C HIS A 7 -15.59 -47.57 17.59
N MET A 8 -16.81 -47.98 17.91
CA MET A 8 -17.86 -48.22 16.91
C MET A 8 -18.27 -46.94 16.18
N ALA A 9 -18.43 -45.82 16.89
CA ALA A 9 -18.77 -44.53 16.28
C ALA A 9 -17.67 -44.02 15.32
N LEU A 10 -16.40 -44.33 15.57
CA LEU A 10 -15.29 -43.96 14.69
C LEU A 10 -15.32 -44.69 13.33
N PHE A 11 -15.90 -45.89 13.28
CA PHE A 11 -16.07 -46.69 12.05
C PHE A 11 -17.49 -46.64 11.50
N GLU A 12 -18.33 -45.73 11.99
CA GLU A 12 -19.65 -45.50 11.43
C GLU A 12 -19.52 -45.01 9.98
N SER A 13 -20.24 -45.68 9.07
CA SER A 13 -20.32 -45.27 7.67
C SER A 13 -21.05 -43.94 7.59
N LYS A 14 -20.29 -42.87 7.34
CA LYS A 14 -20.87 -41.54 7.16
C LYS A 14 -21.65 -41.47 5.85
N PRO A 15 -22.78 -40.73 5.81
CA PRO A 15 -23.44 -40.44 4.54
C PRO A 15 -22.48 -39.65 3.62
N ASN A 16 -22.79 -39.64 2.32
CA ASN A 16 -22.04 -38.84 1.36
C ASN A 16 -21.98 -37.37 1.80
N PRO A 17 -20.84 -36.70 1.68
CA PRO A 17 -20.74 -35.29 2.03
C PRO A 17 -21.69 -34.48 1.15
N SER A 18 -22.44 -33.56 1.76
CA SER A 18 -23.27 -32.63 1.02
C SER A 18 -22.41 -31.73 0.12
N PRO A 19 -22.91 -31.35 -1.08
CA PRO A 19 -22.22 -30.38 -1.93
C PRO A 19 -22.00 -29.07 -1.17
N LEU A 20 -20.80 -28.50 -1.30
CA LEU A 20 -20.49 -27.18 -0.73
C LEU A 20 -21.24 -26.09 -1.51
N ALA A 21 -21.52 -24.97 -0.83
CA ALA A 21 -22.10 -23.79 -1.49
C ALA A 21 -21.15 -23.25 -2.57
N TYR A 22 -21.71 -22.72 -3.65
CA TYR A 22 -20.92 -22.21 -4.78
C TYR A 22 -20.03 -21.01 -4.42
N THR A 23 -20.36 -20.28 -3.35
CA THR A 23 -19.56 -19.17 -2.82
C THR A 23 -18.45 -19.62 -1.86
N THR A 24 -18.34 -20.92 -1.59
CA THR A 24 -17.33 -21.49 -0.70
C THR A 24 -16.01 -21.65 -1.44
N VAL A 25 -15.05 -20.78 -1.10
CA VAL A 25 -13.66 -20.89 -1.58
C VAL A 25 -12.90 -21.86 -0.69
N THR A 26 -12.35 -22.92 -1.28
CA THR A 26 -11.55 -23.94 -0.57
C THR A 26 -10.18 -24.07 -1.18
N ARG A 27 -9.16 -24.24 -0.33
CA ARG A 27 -7.80 -24.49 -0.79
C ARG A 27 -7.72 -25.85 -1.46
N GLY A 28 -7.30 -25.89 -2.72
CA GLY A 28 -7.00 -27.14 -3.43
C GLY A 28 -5.84 -27.90 -2.77
N PHE A 29 -5.75 -29.21 -3.00
CA PHE A 29 -4.64 -30.02 -2.49
C PHE A 29 -3.33 -29.64 -3.19
N GLU A 30 -2.28 -29.37 -2.41
CA GLU A 30 -0.93 -29.06 -2.88
C GLU A 30 -0.87 -28.04 -4.04
N LYS A 31 -0.31 -28.44 -5.19
CA LYS A 31 -0.05 -27.58 -6.35
C LYS A 31 -1.33 -27.19 -7.09
N VAL A 32 -2.44 -27.90 -6.88
CA VAL A 32 -3.74 -27.58 -7.49
C VAL A 32 -4.32 -26.29 -6.89
N ALA A 33 -3.91 -25.92 -5.67
CA ALA A 33 -4.35 -24.69 -5.02
C ALA A 33 -4.08 -23.42 -5.84
N PHE A 34 -2.96 -23.36 -6.56
CA PHE A 34 -2.51 -22.15 -7.26
C PHE A 34 -3.32 -21.83 -8.52
N PRO A 35 -3.46 -22.74 -9.51
CA PRO A 35 -4.30 -22.45 -10.68
C PRO A 35 -5.77 -22.28 -10.28
N LYS A 36 -6.24 -23.01 -9.25
CA LYS A 36 -7.60 -22.86 -8.73
C LYS A 36 -7.84 -21.44 -8.20
N ILE A 37 -6.98 -20.93 -7.33
CA ILE A 37 -7.17 -19.58 -6.76
C ILE A 37 -7.10 -18.48 -7.83
N VAL A 38 -6.27 -18.67 -8.87
CA VAL A 38 -6.20 -17.75 -10.02
C VAL A 38 -7.55 -17.70 -10.75
N SER A 39 -8.12 -18.87 -11.03
CA SER A 39 -9.44 -18.97 -11.68
C SER A 39 -10.55 -18.34 -10.83
N GLU A 40 -10.52 -18.54 -9.50
CA GLU A 40 -11.56 -18.00 -8.62
C GLU A 40 -11.44 -16.47 -8.41
N ILE A 41 -10.22 -15.92 -8.43
CA ILE A 41 -9.99 -14.45 -8.43
C ILE A 41 -10.62 -13.79 -9.68
N GLN A 42 -10.67 -14.50 -10.79
CA GLN A 42 -11.29 -14.04 -12.04
C GLN A 42 -12.78 -14.44 -12.16
N SER A 43 -13.39 -14.99 -11.10
CA SER A 43 -14.79 -15.37 -11.10
C SER A 43 -15.72 -14.18 -11.37
N THR A 44 -16.85 -14.41 -12.04
CA THR A 44 -17.89 -13.39 -12.22
C THR A 44 -18.58 -13.03 -10.91
N ASP A 45 -18.61 -13.96 -9.96
CA ASP A 45 -19.22 -13.77 -8.64
C ASP A 45 -18.34 -12.91 -7.73
N LEU A 46 -18.90 -11.82 -7.20
CA LEU A 46 -18.18 -10.87 -6.36
C LEU A 46 -17.71 -11.50 -5.04
N VAL A 47 -18.56 -12.29 -4.38
CA VAL A 47 -18.26 -12.92 -3.09
C VAL A 47 -17.13 -13.92 -3.26
N VAL A 48 -17.15 -14.71 -4.34
CA VAL A 48 -16.05 -15.63 -4.67
C VAL A 48 -14.75 -14.85 -4.88
N ARG A 49 -14.73 -13.80 -5.70
CA ARG A 49 -13.51 -12.99 -5.91
C ARG A 49 -12.97 -12.43 -4.60
N GLN A 50 -13.83 -11.85 -3.77
CA GLN A 50 -13.43 -11.25 -2.49
C GLN A 50 -12.86 -12.29 -1.51
N LYS A 51 -13.48 -13.48 -1.40
CA LYS A 51 -13.00 -14.59 -0.57
C LYS A 51 -11.69 -15.16 -1.13
N SER A 52 -11.57 -15.31 -2.44
CA SER A 52 -10.35 -15.80 -3.10
C SER A 52 -9.19 -14.84 -2.97
N LEU A 53 -9.40 -13.52 -2.99
CA LEU A 53 -8.35 -12.55 -2.71
C LEU A 53 -7.83 -12.64 -1.27
N LYS A 54 -8.69 -12.94 -0.29
CA LYS A 54 -8.28 -13.21 1.10
C LYS A 54 -7.45 -14.50 1.19
N ALA A 55 -7.99 -15.61 0.67
CA ALA A 55 -7.30 -16.90 0.65
C ALA A 55 -5.97 -16.85 -0.13
N CYS A 56 -5.88 -16.05 -1.19
CA CYS A 56 -4.66 -15.82 -1.95
C CYS A 56 -3.54 -15.22 -1.10
N ARG A 57 -3.85 -14.25 -0.22
CA ARG A 57 -2.85 -13.66 0.69
C ARG A 57 -2.31 -14.70 1.66
N GLU A 58 -3.19 -15.49 2.26
CA GLU A 58 -2.82 -16.59 3.17
C GLU A 58 -1.94 -17.63 2.47
N LEU A 59 -2.26 -17.96 1.22
CA LEU A 59 -1.48 -18.91 0.42
C LEU A 59 -0.05 -18.41 0.14
N MET A 60 0.14 -17.10 -0.03
CA MET A 60 1.42 -16.48 -0.38
C MET A 60 2.31 -16.13 0.83
N CYS A 61 1.95 -16.55 2.05
CA CYS A 61 2.76 -16.29 3.25
C CYS A 61 4.15 -16.96 3.20
N SER A 62 4.24 -18.15 2.60
CA SER A 62 5.51 -18.86 2.43
C SER A 62 6.22 -18.42 1.14
N PRO A 63 7.55 -18.19 1.15
CA PRO A 63 8.30 -17.88 -0.06
C PRO A 63 8.15 -18.91 -1.18
N LEU A 64 8.09 -20.21 -0.83
CA LEU A 64 7.92 -21.29 -1.80
C LEU A 64 6.54 -21.21 -2.48
N SER A 65 5.49 -21.03 -1.67
CA SER A 65 4.12 -20.87 -2.17
C SER A 65 3.97 -19.62 -3.03
N LEU A 66 4.64 -18.51 -2.67
CA LEU A 66 4.65 -17.29 -3.48
C LEU A 66 5.26 -17.55 -4.87
N THR A 67 6.41 -18.23 -4.95
CA THR A 67 7.02 -18.59 -6.24
C THR A 67 6.10 -19.48 -7.08
N GLN A 68 5.41 -20.44 -6.46
CA GLN A 68 4.43 -21.29 -7.14
C GLN A 68 3.22 -20.49 -7.63
N ALA A 69 2.71 -19.56 -6.82
CA ALA A 69 1.59 -18.69 -7.18
C ALA A 69 1.96 -17.75 -8.36
N ILE A 70 3.15 -17.15 -8.34
CA ILE A 70 3.67 -16.33 -9.45
C ILE A 70 3.73 -17.16 -10.74
N THR A 71 4.26 -18.39 -10.66
CA THR A 71 4.35 -19.30 -11.81
C THR A 71 2.98 -19.68 -12.35
N ALA A 72 1.98 -19.79 -11.49
CA ALA A 72 0.59 -20.07 -11.87
C ALA A 72 -0.15 -18.85 -12.47
N GLY A 73 0.49 -17.67 -12.54
CA GLY A 73 -0.11 -16.48 -13.14
C GLY A 73 -0.85 -15.56 -12.17
N ILE A 74 -0.69 -15.73 -10.85
CA ILE A 74 -1.40 -14.92 -9.83
C ILE A 74 -1.21 -13.42 -10.02
N THR A 75 -0.02 -13.00 -10.44
CA THR A 75 0.31 -11.57 -10.59
C THR A 75 -0.53 -10.91 -11.67
N SER A 76 -0.81 -11.60 -12.77
CA SER A 76 -1.65 -11.09 -13.85
C SER A 76 -3.11 -10.90 -13.39
N ALA A 77 -3.68 -11.92 -12.75
CA ALA A 77 -5.02 -11.87 -12.19
C ALA A 77 -5.17 -10.75 -11.13
N LEU A 78 -4.18 -10.56 -10.26
CA LEU A 78 -4.19 -9.47 -9.28
C LEU A 78 -4.13 -8.08 -9.92
N VAL A 79 -3.35 -7.90 -10.99
CA VAL A 79 -3.27 -6.64 -11.73
C VAL A 79 -4.59 -6.35 -12.46
N GLU A 80 -5.26 -7.36 -13.00
CA GLU A 80 -6.61 -7.21 -13.55
C GLU A 80 -7.63 -6.81 -12.47
N CYS A 81 -7.56 -7.41 -11.28
CA CYS A 81 -8.43 -7.05 -10.15
C CYS A 81 -8.22 -5.62 -9.64
N LEU A 82 -7.08 -4.97 -9.89
CA LEU A 82 -6.93 -3.54 -9.61
C LEU A 82 -7.84 -2.65 -10.48
N ARG A 83 -8.46 -3.20 -11.53
CA ARG A 83 -9.43 -2.51 -12.38
C ARG A 83 -10.87 -2.97 -12.12
N ASP A 84 -11.09 -3.76 -11.08
CA ASP A 84 -12.42 -4.20 -10.68
C ASP A 84 -13.31 -3.00 -10.31
N ARG A 85 -14.62 -3.11 -10.56
CA ARG A 85 -15.59 -2.07 -10.19
C ARG A 85 -15.73 -1.96 -8.66
N ASN A 86 -15.60 -3.07 -7.95
CA ASN A 86 -15.68 -3.13 -6.51
C ASN A 86 -14.36 -2.71 -5.85
N ASP A 87 -14.43 -1.77 -4.92
CA ASP A 87 -13.26 -1.20 -4.26
C ASP A 87 -12.62 -2.15 -3.24
N VAL A 88 -13.40 -3.02 -2.58
CA VAL A 88 -12.87 -4.08 -1.70
C VAL A 88 -11.98 -5.03 -2.50
N CYS A 89 -12.39 -5.44 -3.71
CA CYS A 89 -11.56 -6.23 -4.61
C CYS A 89 -10.26 -5.51 -4.97
N ARG A 90 -10.33 -4.24 -5.40
CA ARG A 90 -9.14 -3.43 -5.73
C ARG A 90 -8.19 -3.29 -4.53
N HIS A 91 -8.74 -3.02 -3.34
CA HIS A 91 -7.97 -2.89 -2.11
C HIS A 91 -7.23 -4.19 -1.74
N ARG A 92 -7.95 -5.32 -1.73
CA ARG A 92 -7.37 -6.63 -1.42
C ARG A 92 -6.35 -7.06 -2.47
N ALA A 93 -6.60 -6.78 -3.75
CA ALA A 93 -5.65 -7.01 -4.83
C ALA A 93 -4.37 -6.19 -4.66
N ALA A 94 -4.47 -4.90 -4.31
CA ALA A 94 -3.31 -4.06 -4.02
C ALA A 94 -2.49 -4.58 -2.84
N LYS A 95 -3.14 -5.01 -1.75
CA LYS A 95 -2.46 -5.65 -0.61
C LYS A 95 -1.81 -6.98 -0.97
N ALA A 96 -2.43 -7.79 -1.83
CA ALA A 96 -1.84 -9.02 -2.34
C ALA A 96 -0.59 -8.72 -3.22
N LEU A 97 -0.66 -7.70 -4.09
CA LEU A 97 0.48 -7.24 -4.88
C LEU A 97 1.62 -6.70 -4.02
N GLN A 98 1.32 -6.05 -2.90
CA GLN A 98 2.34 -5.68 -1.90
C GLN A 98 3.09 -6.91 -1.38
N MET A 99 2.41 -8.05 -1.15
CA MET A 99 3.07 -9.29 -0.73
C MET A 99 3.95 -9.87 -1.84
N VAL A 100 3.47 -9.84 -3.09
CA VAL A 100 4.24 -10.26 -4.27
C VAL A 100 5.51 -9.40 -4.41
N ALA A 101 5.39 -8.09 -4.19
CA ALA A 101 6.49 -7.13 -4.30
C ALA A 101 7.62 -7.32 -3.27
N ARG A 102 7.45 -8.16 -2.23
CA ARG A 102 8.50 -8.42 -1.23
C ARG A 102 9.71 -9.18 -1.77
N LYS A 103 9.61 -9.76 -2.97
CA LYS A 103 10.65 -10.57 -3.60
C LYS A 103 10.94 -10.08 -5.01
N GLU A 104 12.21 -10.12 -5.41
CA GLU A 104 12.68 -9.71 -6.74
C GLU A 104 11.95 -10.44 -7.88
N GLN A 105 11.67 -11.74 -7.74
CA GLN A 105 10.90 -12.50 -8.73
C GLN A 105 9.48 -11.94 -8.91
N GLY A 106 8.83 -11.54 -7.81
CA GLY A 106 7.51 -10.92 -7.84
C GLY A 106 7.54 -9.55 -8.51
N ILE A 107 8.59 -8.76 -8.30
CA ILE A 107 8.79 -7.48 -9.00
C ILE A 107 8.87 -7.67 -10.50
N ARG A 108 9.68 -8.63 -10.96
CA ARG A 108 9.79 -8.94 -12.40
C ARG A 108 8.44 -9.36 -12.98
N ALA A 109 7.66 -10.15 -12.22
CA ALA A 109 6.32 -10.53 -12.62
C ALA A 109 5.37 -9.32 -12.71
N ILE A 110 5.41 -8.41 -11.72
CA ILE A 110 4.59 -7.18 -11.72
C ILE A 110 4.93 -6.31 -12.94
N ILE A 111 6.22 -6.09 -13.22
CA ILE A 111 6.65 -5.31 -14.40
C ILE A 111 6.21 -6.01 -15.68
N GLY A 112 6.39 -7.34 -15.77
CA GLY A 112 6.03 -8.13 -16.94
C GLY A 112 4.54 -8.12 -17.31
N CYS A 113 3.65 -7.84 -16.35
CA CYS A 113 2.21 -7.70 -16.60
C CYS A 113 1.72 -6.24 -16.59
N TYR A 114 2.61 -5.26 -16.77
CA TYR A 114 2.27 -3.82 -16.71
C TYR A 114 1.62 -3.40 -15.38
N GLY A 115 1.97 -4.10 -14.30
CA GLY A 115 1.45 -3.87 -12.96
C GLY A 115 1.93 -2.56 -12.35
N SER A 116 3.11 -2.06 -12.74
CA SER A 116 3.63 -0.75 -12.30
C SER A 116 2.72 0.39 -12.71
N ALA A 117 2.34 0.46 -14.00
CA ALA A 117 1.41 1.45 -14.53
C ALA A 117 0.04 1.36 -13.84
N THR A 118 -0.43 0.14 -13.58
CA THR A 118 -1.73 -0.09 -12.91
C THR A 118 -1.68 0.32 -11.43
N LEU A 119 -0.59 0.05 -10.71
CA LEU A 119 -0.39 0.51 -9.34
C LEU A 119 -0.30 2.04 -9.25
N VAL A 120 0.44 2.66 -10.17
CA VAL A 120 0.53 4.13 -10.27
C VAL A 120 -0.82 4.75 -10.61
N HIS A 121 -1.63 4.09 -11.44
CA HIS A 121 -3.00 4.53 -11.70
C HIS A 121 -3.87 4.46 -10.43
N GLY A 122 -3.75 3.37 -9.67
CA GLY A 122 -4.45 3.16 -8.40
C GLY A 122 -4.12 4.17 -7.30
N LEU A 123 -3.02 4.92 -7.43
CA LEU A 123 -2.73 6.08 -6.57
C LEU A 123 -3.78 7.20 -6.70
N SER A 124 -4.56 7.20 -7.79
CA SER A 124 -5.64 8.16 -8.04
C SER A 124 -7.03 7.52 -7.92
N ASP A 125 -7.15 6.34 -7.30
CA ASP A 125 -8.43 5.67 -7.08
C ASP A 125 -9.41 6.56 -6.29
N ALA A 126 -10.71 6.44 -6.54
CA ALA A 126 -11.72 7.18 -5.76
C ALA A 126 -11.74 6.74 -4.29
N SER A 127 -11.54 5.44 -4.04
CA SER A 127 -11.54 4.85 -2.69
C SER A 127 -10.20 5.07 -2.00
N ARG A 128 -10.24 5.74 -0.85
CA ARG A 128 -9.04 6.04 -0.05
C ARG A 128 -8.28 4.77 0.40
N PRO A 129 -8.95 3.71 0.90
CA PRO A 129 -8.28 2.44 1.22
C PRO A 129 -7.52 1.83 0.04
N VAL A 130 -8.03 1.96 -1.19
CA VAL A 130 -7.36 1.45 -2.39
C VAL A 130 -6.11 2.26 -2.69
N ARG A 131 -6.19 3.60 -2.63
CA ARG A 131 -5.02 4.48 -2.81
C ARG A 131 -3.91 4.14 -1.82
N ASP A 132 -4.25 4.01 -0.54
CA ASP A 132 -3.29 3.69 0.52
C ASP A 132 -2.65 2.31 0.30
N ALA A 133 -3.42 1.31 -0.13
CA ALA A 133 -2.90 -0.02 -0.44
C ALA A 133 -2.01 -0.05 -1.71
N CYS A 134 -2.40 0.64 -2.78
CA CYS A 134 -1.59 0.75 -4.00
C CYS A 134 -0.26 1.43 -3.68
N TYR A 135 -0.32 2.45 -2.84
CA TYR A 135 0.84 3.17 -2.39
C TYR A 135 1.79 2.29 -1.57
N ASP A 136 1.28 1.56 -0.58
CA ASP A 136 2.06 0.60 0.21
C ASP A 136 2.77 -0.42 -0.70
N ALA A 137 2.07 -0.89 -1.75
CA ALA A 137 2.63 -1.79 -2.75
C ALA A 137 3.75 -1.12 -3.57
N VAL A 138 3.56 0.12 -4.03
CA VAL A 138 4.59 0.89 -4.75
C VAL A 138 5.83 1.11 -3.87
N VAL A 139 5.65 1.48 -2.60
CA VAL A 139 6.77 1.69 -1.67
C VAL A 139 7.55 0.39 -1.44
N GLU A 140 6.84 -0.73 -1.25
CA GLU A 140 7.48 -2.03 -1.10
C GLU A 140 8.22 -2.44 -2.38
N ALA A 141 7.62 -2.18 -3.55
CA ALA A 141 8.20 -2.53 -4.84
C ALA A 141 9.44 -1.69 -5.20
N CYS A 142 9.42 -0.40 -4.89
CA CYS A 142 10.52 0.55 -5.10
C CYS A 142 11.76 0.25 -4.25
N ARG A 143 11.74 -0.76 -3.36
CA ARG A 143 12.96 -1.28 -2.73
C ARG A 143 13.94 -1.83 -3.77
N PHE A 144 13.42 -2.34 -4.88
CA PHE A 144 14.20 -2.92 -5.98
C PHE A 144 14.44 -1.90 -7.10
N ASN A 145 15.63 -1.94 -7.71
CA ASN A 145 16.03 -0.96 -8.72
C ASN A 145 15.23 -1.09 -10.03
N SER A 146 14.89 -2.32 -10.39
CA SER A 146 14.08 -2.65 -11.57
C SER A 146 12.74 -1.92 -11.54
N MET A 147 12.02 -1.96 -10.41
CA MET A 147 10.77 -1.23 -10.25
C MET A 147 10.97 0.30 -10.30
N ARG A 148 12.03 0.83 -9.69
CA ARG A 148 12.29 2.28 -9.75
C ARG A 148 12.50 2.76 -11.17
N GLN A 149 13.32 2.04 -11.94
CA GLN A 149 13.57 2.37 -13.35
C GLN A 149 12.29 2.31 -14.19
N ASP A 150 11.48 1.27 -13.96
CA ASP A 150 10.21 1.10 -14.66
C ASP A 150 9.22 2.24 -14.34
N ILE A 151 9.10 2.62 -13.06
CA ILE A 151 8.25 3.74 -12.63
C ILE A 151 8.76 5.09 -13.16
N VAL A 152 10.08 5.30 -13.25
CA VAL A 152 10.65 6.51 -13.88
C VAL A 152 10.27 6.61 -15.35
N GLY A 153 10.14 5.47 -16.04
CA GLY A 153 9.64 5.42 -17.42
C GLY A 153 8.17 5.84 -17.55
N LEU A 154 7.40 5.84 -16.45
CA LEU A 154 6.02 6.29 -16.43
C LEU A 154 5.97 7.80 -16.16
N THR A 155 5.84 8.61 -17.21
CA THR A 155 5.78 10.08 -17.14
C THR A 155 4.77 10.61 -16.11
N SER A 156 3.67 9.87 -15.87
CA SER A 156 2.63 10.26 -14.92
C SER A 156 2.92 9.89 -13.46
N ALA A 157 3.90 9.06 -13.15
CA ALA A 157 4.06 8.48 -11.82
C ALA A 157 4.51 9.51 -10.78
N LEU A 158 5.52 10.31 -11.11
CA LEU A 158 6.06 11.30 -10.19
C LEU A 158 5.09 12.44 -9.86
N PRO A 159 4.48 13.12 -10.85
CA PRO A 159 3.48 14.15 -10.56
C PRO A 159 2.36 13.63 -9.65
N ARG A 160 1.92 12.38 -9.86
CA ARG A 160 0.90 11.74 -9.02
C ARG A 160 1.40 11.51 -7.59
N LEU A 161 2.58 10.91 -7.42
CA LEU A 161 3.16 10.70 -6.09
C LEU A 161 3.36 12.02 -5.34
N PHE A 162 3.88 13.05 -6.01
CA PHE A 162 4.03 14.36 -5.39
C PHE A 162 2.69 15.02 -5.06
N SER A 163 1.69 14.94 -5.94
CA SER A 163 0.35 15.48 -5.67
C SER A 163 -0.29 14.83 -4.44
N LEU A 164 -0.10 13.52 -4.25
CA LEU A 164 -0.55 12.81 -3.06
C LEU A 164 0.18 13.28 -1.81
N VAL A 165 1.51 13.39 -1.89
CA VAL A 165 2.31 13.89 -0.76
C VAL A 165 1.85 15.28 -0.36
N VAL A 166 1.69 16.21 -1.32
CA VAL A 166 1.26 17.59 -1.08
C VAL A 166 -0.14 17.64 -0.45
N LEU A 167 -1.12 16.97 -1.05
CA LEU A 167 -2.50 16.96 -0.55
C LEU A 167 -2.55 16.42 0.88
N GLU A 168 -1.79 15.38 1.18
CA GLU A 168 -1.76 14.76 2.50
C GLU A 168 -1.01 15.58 3.53
N THR A 169 0.09 16.23 3.15
CA THR A 169 0.78 17.18 4.02
C THR A 169 -0.11 18.36 4.35
N GLN A 170 -0.95 18.82 3.42
CA GLN A 170 -1.90 19.89 3.65
C GLN A 170 -3.02 19.45 4.60
N GLU A 171 -3.59 18.25 4.41
CA GLU A 171 -4.54 17.64 5.36
C GLU A 171 -3.93 17.51 6.76
N ALA A 172 -2.73 16.95 6.87
CA ALA A 172 -2.04 16.76 8.15
C ALA A 172 -1.73 18.08 8.85
N LEU A 173 -1.32 19.10 8.08
CA LEU A 173 -1.15 20.44 8.60
C LEU A 173 -2.48 21.02 9.07
N SER A 174 -3.59 20.83 8.34
CA SER A 174 -4.89 21.35 8.74
C SER A 174 -5.40 20.75 10.06
N HIS A 175 -5.18 19.45 10.29
CA HIS A 175 -5.52 18.78 11.55
C HIS A 175 -4.65 19.24 12.72
N LEU A 176 -3.37 19.52 12.49
CA LEU A 176 -2.48 20.03 13.53
C LEU A 176 -2.68 21.54 13.75
N ALA A 177 -3.13 22.23 12.72
CA ALA A 177 -3.47 23.65 12.69
C ALA A 177 -4.89 23.94 13.13
N GLY A 178 -5.35 23.28 14.21
CA GLY A 178 -6.41 23.85 15.04
C GLY A 178 -6.10 25.31 15.40
N PRO A 179 -7.07 26.08 15.97
CA PRO A 179 -7.05 27.55 16.03
C PRO A 179 -5.73 28.18 16.51
N THR A 180 -4.96 27.46 17.31
CA THR A 180 -3.61 27.80 17.77
C THR A 180 -2.60 28.08 16.64
N LEU A 181 -2.57 27.28 15.57
CA LEU A 181 -1.57 27.45 14.50
C LEU A 181 -1.99 28.54 13.50
N ALA A 182 -3.29 28.76 13.31
CA ALA A 182 -3.80 29.95 12.62
C ALA A 182 -3.37 31.23 13.34
N ALA A 183 -3.44 31.26 14.69
CA ALA A 183 -2.92 32.37 15.50
C ALA A 183 -1.39 32.50 15.44
N THR A 184 -0.67 31.38 15.31
CA THR A 184 0.81 31.39 15.24
C THR A 184 1.32 31.81 13.84
N ILE A 185 0.66 31.40 12.76
CA ILE A 185 0.96 31.85 11.40
C ILE A 185 0.60 33.34 11.25
N ALA A 186 -0.55 33.78 11.78
CA ALA A 186 -0.93 35.19 11.78
C ALA A 186 0.09 36.08 12.54
N SER A 187 0.54 35.64 13.72
CA SER A 187 1.54 36.39 14.50
C SER A 187 2.95 36.36 13.90
N GLN A 188 3.32 35.36 13.08
CA GLN A 188 4.57 35.38 12.32
C GLN A 188 4.51 36.28 11.09
N GLN A 189 3.34 36.41 10.45
CA GLN A 189 3.15 37.36 9.34
C GLN A 189 3.26 38.81 9.82
N GLU A 190 2.74 39.15 11.01
CA GLU A 190 2.92 40.49 11.61
C GLU A 190 4.39 40.81 11.93
N LYS A 191 5.19 39.84 12.41
CA LYS A 191 6.61 40.07 12.69
C LYS A 191 7.46 40.31 11.43
N THR A 192 7.09 39.75 10.29
CA THR A 192 7.79 40.02 9.02
C THR A 192 7.40 41.36 8.40
N ALA A 193 6.19 41.87 8.67
CA ALA A 193 5.77 43.20 8.24
C ALA A 193 6.48 44.35 9.00
N TYR A 194 6.92 44.12 10.24
CA TYR A 194 7.64 45.12 11.04
C TYR A 194 9.19 45.02 10.97
N GLY A 195 9.74 44.05 10.22
CA GLY A 195 11.18 43.81 10.14
C GLY A 195 11.93 44.54 9.01
N THR A 196 11.27 45.33 8.17
CA THR A 196 11.88 46.07 7.05
C THR A 196 12.25 47.51 7.43
N ALA A 197 12.97 47.68 8.53
CA ALA A 197 13.58 48.97 8.86
C ALA A 197 15.05 48.82 9.27
N THR A 198 15.92 49.33 8.40
CA THR A 198 17.26 49.88 8.66
C THR A 198 18.34 48.93 9.18
N GLY A 199 19.02 48.25 8.26
CA GLY A 199 20.36 47.72 8.46
C GLY A 199 21.29 48.22 7.35
N THR A 200 22.01 49.31 7.61
CA THR A 200 23.03 49.89 6.72
C THR A 200 24.26 48.99 6.66
N LEU A 201 24.58 48.52 5.45
CA LEU A 201 25.81 47.77 5.14
C LEU A 201 27.02 48.71 5.15
N LYS A 202 28.10 48.31 5.84
CA LYS A 202 29.44 48.87 5.65
C LYS A 202 30.25 47.99 4.69
N PRO A 203 31.05 48.57 3.79
CA PRO A 203 32.06 47.84 3.03
C PRO A 203 33.38 47.78 3.80
N GLY A 204 34.10 46.67 3.68
CA GLY A 204 35.44 46.50 4.24
C GLY A 204 36.06 45.19 3.79
N ASP A 205 37.22 45.30 3.17
CA ASP A 205 38.02 44.29 2.48
C ASP A 205 38.52 43.14 3.39
N GLU A 206 38.89 42.00 2.80
CA GLU A 206 40.28 41.51 2.80
C GLU A 206 40.46 40.18 2.04
N ASP A 207 41.60 40.15 1.35
CA ASP A 207 42.19 39.11 0.51
C ASP A 207 42.35 37.74 1.18
N ILE A 208 42.12 36.65 0.43
CA ILE A 208 42.97 35.44 0.49
C ILE A 208 43.14 34.82 -0.90
N ALA A 209 44.36 34.96 -1.43
CA ALA A 209 44.87 34.20 -2.56
C ALA A 209 45.28 32.77 -2.13
N GLY A 210 44.96 31.77 -2.96
CA GLY A 210 45.39 30.39 -2.73
C GLY A 210 45.16 29.47 -3.94
N LYS A 211 46.13 29.44 -4.86
CA LYS A 211 46.21 28.48 -5.99
C LYS A 211 46.31 27.03 -5.50
N LYS A 212 45.57 26.09 -6.12
CA LYS A 212 46.08 24.76 -6.52
C LYS A 212 45.34 24.23 -7.76
N LYS A 213 46.11 23.91 -8.81
CA LYS A 213 45.71 23.07 -9.95
C LYS A 213 45.86 21.59 -9.56
N LYS A 214 44.94 20.73 -10.01
CA LYS A 214 45.24 19.48 -10.76
C LYS A 214 43.95 18.75 -11.17
N ASP A 215 43.75 18.69 -12.48
CA ASP A 215 43.42 17.54 -13.33
C ASP A 215 42.52 16.43 -12.74
N SER A 216 41.28 16.38 -13.23
CA SER A 216 40.47 15.17 -13.30
C SER A 216 39.28 15.45 -14.23
N ASP A 217 39.40 15.03 -15.50
CA ASP A 217 38.30 14.99 -16.45
C ASP A 217 37.26 13.94 -16.01
N TYR A 218 36.42 14.33 -15.05
CA TYR A 218 35.15 13.67 -14.77
C TYR A 218 34.08 14.74 -14.93
N ILE A 219 33.38 14.70 -16.07
CA ILE A 219 32.20 15.54 -16.29
C ILE A 219 31.11 14.98 -15.39
N ASP A 220 30.98 15.57 -14.20
CA ASP A 220 29.91 15.27 -13.26
C ASP A 220 28.59 15.80 -13.84
N PRO A 221 27.64 14.93 -14.24
CA PRO A 221 26.36 15.35 -14.81
C PRO A 221 25.49 16.16 -13.83
N MET A 222 25.88 16.29 -12.55
CA MET A 222 25.19 17.15 -11.56
C MET A 222 25.63 18.63 -11.57
N ALA A 223 26.66 19.02 -12.32
CA ALA A 223 27.17 20.39 -12.31
C ALA A 223 26.23 21.44 -12.95
N ASN A 224 25.16 21.02 -13.64
CA ASN A 224 24.30 21.93 -14.41
C ASN A 224 23.08 22.49 -13.66
N HIS A 225 22.85 22.11 -12.39
CA HIS A 225 21.74 22.67 -11.59
C HIS A 225 22.13 22.92 -10.13
N PRO A 226 22.79 24.07 -9.84
CA PRO A 226 23.20 24.43 -8.48
C PRO A 226 22.03 24.53 -7.49
N GLU A 227 20.81 24.80 -7.97
CA GLU A 227 19.60 24.89 -7.15
C GLU A 227 19.16 23.53 -6.57
N ALA A 228 19.23 22.46 -7.36
CA ALA A 228 18.85 21.11 -6.91
C ALA A 228 19.85 20.54 -5.88
N VAL A 229 21.14 20.80 -6.11
CA VAL A 229 22.23 20.42 -5.19
C VAL A 229 22.15 21.23 -3.89
N ALA A 230 21.84 22.54 -3.97
CA ALA A 230 21.62 23.38 -2.80
C ALA A 230 20.41 22.92 -1.98
N ALA A 231 19.29 22.58 -2.62
CA ALA A 231 18.10 22.07 -1.96
C ALA A 231 18.36 20.72 -1.25
N ALA A 232 19.11 19.81 -1.88
CA ALA A 232 19.50 18.54 -1.28
C ALA A 232 20.45 18.73 -0.08
N ALA A 233 21.42 19.65 -0.18
CA ALA A 233 22.36 19.96 0.90
C ALA A 233 21.69 20.67 2.09
N GLU A 234 20.72 21.56 1.83
CA GLU A 234 19.93 22.21 2.86
C GLU A 234 19.02 21.19 3.58
N TYR A 235 18.44 20.24 2.84
CA TYR A 235 17.68 19.13 3.41
C TYR A 235 18.54 18.21 4.29
N ALA A 236 19.78 17.94 3.89
CA ALA A 236 20.73 17.16 4.68
C ALA A 236 21.08 17.84 6.01
N LYS A 237 21.25 19.17 6.02
CA LYS A 237 21.49 19.95 7.25
C LYS A 237 20.30 19.94 8.21
N LEU A 238 19.07 19.88 7.69
CA LEU A 238 17.85 19.76 8.48
C LEU A 238 17.71 18.40 9.21
N LYS A 239 18.47 17.38 8.79
CA LYS A 239 18.45 16.03 9.39
C LYS A 239 19.14 15.96 10.76
N GLU A 240 20.08 16.85 11.06
CA GLU A 240 20.88 16.82 12.31
C GLU A 240 20.26 17.60 13.49
N VAL A 241 19.26 18.47 13.25
CA VAL A 241 18.74 19.38 14.30
C VAL A 241 17.38 18.93 14.87
N SER A 242 17.42 18.37 16.08
CA SER A 242 16.36 18.29 17.11
C SER A 242 15.14 17.36 16.94
N GLN A 243 14.77 16.79 18.09
CA GLN A 243 13.66 15.85 18.38
C GLN A 243 12.36 16.56 18.81
N THR A 244 12.21 17.87 18.58
CA THR A 244 10.98 18.58 18.98
C THR A 244 9.92 18.51 17.87
N PRO A 245 8.63 18.36 18.22
CA PRO A 245 7.54 18.26 17.25
C PRO A 245 7.39 19.51 16.38
N GLU A 246 7.75 20.68 16.90
CA GLU A 246 7.73 21.96 16.18
C GLU A 246 8.82 22.05 15.10
N ALA A 247 10.03 21.55 15.37
CA ALA A 247 11.10 21.46 14.37
C ALA A 247 10.78 20.43 13.27
N ALA A 248 10.08 19.35 13.61
CA ALA A 248 9.53 18.42 12.61
C ALA A 248 8.48 19.09 11.71
N LEU A 249 7.68 20.01 12.26
CA LEU A 249 6.69 20.76 11.49
C LEU A 249 7.31 21.80 10.56
N GLY A 250 8.29 22.57 11.04
CA GLY A 250 9.04 23.54 10.22
C GLY A 250 9.76 22.86 9.06
N ARG A 251 10.36 21.67 9.29
CA ARG A 251 10.95 20.84 8.24
C ARG A 251 9.93 20.34 7.23
N ALA A 252 8.74 19.91 7.70
CA ALA A 252 7.67 19.48 6.82
C ALA A 252 7.14 20.65 5.95
N ALA A 253 7.00 21.85 6.52
CA ALA A 253 6.53 23.03 5.80
C ALA A 253 7.55 23.53 4.76
N ASN A 254 8.85 23.53 5.09
CA ASN A 254 9.90 23.85 4.13
C ASN A 254 10.04 22.76 3.05
N GLY A 255 9.96 21.48 3.45
CA GLY A 255 9.88 20.36 2.53
C GLY A 255 8.70 20.50 1.56
N LEU A 256 7.52 20.90 2.05
CA LEU A 256 6.35 21.18 1.21
C LEU A 256 6.61 22.28 0.19
N LYS A 257 7.21 23.41 0.61
CA LYS A 257 7.55 24.50 -0.31
C LYS A 257 8.51 24.05 -1.41
N ILE A 258 9.55 23.28 -1.05
CA ILE A 258 10.49 22.71 -2.01
C ILE A 258 9.77 21.74 -2.95
N LEU A 259 8.92 20.85 -2.43
CA LEU A 259 8.14 19.91 -3.23
C LEU A 259 7.16 20.64 -4.17
N GLN A 260 6.53 21.72 -3.73
CA GLN A 260 5.63 22.54 -4.54
C GLN A 260 6.39 23.28 -5.64
N GLN A 261 7.57 23.85 -5.32
CA GLN A 261 8.45 24.51 -6.29
C GLN A 261 8.97 23.51 -7.33
N VAL A 262 9.39 22.32 -6.87
CA VAL A 262 9.77 21.20 -7.74
C VAL A 262 8.57 20.85 -8.61
N LEU A 263 7.38 20.59 -8.05
CA LEU A 263 6.16 20.25 -8.82
C LEU A 263 5.85 21.28 -9.92
N ASN A 264 5.99 22.57 -9.60
CA ASN A 264 5.79 23.65 -10.57
C ASN A 264 6.89 23.68 -11.65
N GLY A 265 8.10 23.20 -11.34
CA GLY A 265 9.22 23.04 -12.27
C GLY A 265 9.28 21.68 -13.01
N LEU A 266 8.54 20.65 -12.56
CA LEU A 266 8.47 19.30 -13.19
C LEU A 266 7.81 19.30 -14.58
N GLN A 267 7.59 20.47 -15.21
CA GLN A 267 7.34 20.52 -16.66
C GLN A 267 8.56 20.08 -17.49
N ASN A 268 9.74 19.95 -16.88
CA ASN A 268 10.96 19.45 -17.52
C ASN A 268 11.26 17.98 -17.16
N ASP A 269 11.14 17.09 -18.15
CA ASP A 269 11.42 15.64 -18.03
C ASP A 269 12.84 15.31 -17.54
N GLU A 270 13.81 16.19 -17.78
CA GLU A 270 15.20 15.97 -17.39
C GLU A 270 15.42 16.19 -15.88
N ALA A 271 14.75 17.19 -15.28
CA ALA A 271 14.82 17.44 -13.84
C ALA A 271 14.16 16.30 -13.04
N ILE A 272 13.07 15.73 -13.58
CA ILE A 272 12.40 14.52 -13.07
C ILE A 272 13.38 13.34 -12.99
N ARG A 273 14.15 13.09 -14.06
CA ARG A 273 15.13 12.00 -14.12
C ARG A 273 16.27 12.20 -13.13
N GLN A 274 16.81 13.42 -13.06
CA GLN A 274 17.91 13.74 -12.15
C GLN A 274 17.50 13.61 -10.68
N LEU A 275 16.28 14.04 -10.32
CA LEU A 275 15.75 13.92 -8.97
C LEU A 275 15.56 12.44 -8.54
N MET A 276 15.19 11.56 -9.46
CA MET A 276 15.04 10.12 -9.20
C MET A 276 16.35 9.34 -9.18
N ALA A 277 17.39 9.86 -9.83
CA ALA A 277 18.73 9.33 -9.73
C ALA A 277 19.30 9.50 -8.31
N VAL A 278 18.77 10.45 -7.52
CA VAL A 278 19.14 10.64 -6.11
C VAL A 278 18.48 9.54 -5.26
N PRO A 279 19.24 8.57 -4.72
CA PRO A 279 18.69 7.49 -3.90
C PRO A 279 17.94 8.03 -2.67
N ASP A 280 18.37 9.19 -2.19
CA ASP A 280 17.83 9.84 -1.00
C ASP A 280 16.44 10.44 -1.20
N VAL A 281 16.03 10.82 -2.41
CA VAL A 281 14.69 11.38 -2.64
C VAL A 281 13.62 10.31 -2.42
N MET A 282 13.83 9.11 -2.94
CA MET A 282 12.91 7.99 -2.71
C MET A 282 12.92 7.51 -1.26
N VAL A 283 14.07 7.60 -0.58
CA VAL A 283 14.17 7.38 0.87
C VAL A 283 13.37 8.44 1.63
N THR A 284 13.45 9.70 1.22
CA THR A 284 12.77 10.83 1.86
C THR A 284 11.26 10.74 1.65
N ILE A 285 10.81 10.47 0.42
CA ILE A 285 9.43 10.15 0.08
C ILE A 285 8.97 8.98 0.96
N ARG A 286 9.66 7.84 0.93
CA ARG A 286 9.35 6.68 1.78
C ARG A 286 9.28 7.03 3.27
N ASP A 287 10.18 7.84 3.80
CA ASP A 287 10.28 8.13 5.23
C ASP A 287 9.21 9.12 5.69
N LEU A 288 8.92 10.19 4.91
CA LEU A 288 7.77 11.09 5.12
C LEU A 288 6.45 10.30 5.18
N LEU A 289 6.40 9.23 4.41
CA LEU A 289 5.20 8.46 4.19
C LEU A 289 5.06 7.29 5.20
N ARG A 290 6.17 6.74 5.69
CA ARG A 290 6.19 5.89 6.88
C ARG A 290 5.79 6.67 8.14
N LEU A 291 6.19 7.94 8.23
CA LEU A 291 5.74 8.86 9.28
C LEU A 291 4.22 9.03 9.28
N ARG A 292 3.58 9.06 8.10
CA ARG A 292 2.12 9.07 7.95
C ARG A 292 1.45 7.79 8.49
N ILE A 293 1.93 6.60 8.11
CA ILE A 293 1.38 5.33 8.60
C ILE A 293 1.45 5.26 10.13
N ARG A 294 2.59 5.66 10.71
CA ARG A 294 2.77 5.69 12.18
C ARG A 294 1.84 6.69 12.87
N ARG A 295 1.62 7.88 12.33
CA ARG A 295 0.71 8.88 12.95
C ARG A 295 -0.76 8.45 12.89
N ARG A 296 -1.19 7.76 11.84
CA ARG A 296 -2.58 7.26 11.74
C ARG A 296 -2.87 6.11 12.72
N ALA A 297 -1.91 5.20 12.91
CA ALA A 297 -2.02 4.15 13.94
C ALA A 297 -2.19 4.73 15.36
N VAL A 298 -1.67 5.94 15.60
CA VAL A 298 -1.81 6.63 16.90
C VAL A 298 -3.12 7.41 16.99
N GLY A 299 -3.62 7.97 15.88
CA GLY A 299 -4.84 8.80 15.87
C GLY A 299 -6.17 8.05 16.05
N HIS A 300 -6.22 6.74 15.78
CA HIS A 300 -7.43 5.93 15.99
C HIS A 300 -7.52 5.26 17.38
N GLY A 301 -6.48 5.37 18.22
CA GLY A 301 -6.47 4.82 19.59
C GLY A 301 -6.90 5.80 20.68
N GLY A 302 -7.24 7.05 20.33
CA GLY A 302 -7.53 8.11 21.29
C GLY A 302 -9.00 8.14 21.75
N GLY A 303 -9.51 7.04 22.30
CA GLY A 303 -10.91 6.98 22.74
C GLY A 303 -11.30 5.69 23.46
N GLY A 304 -10.59 5.31 24.51
CA GLY A 304 -11.00 4.16 25.33
C GLY A 304 -9.96 3.83 26.38
N GLY A 305 -10.27 4.13 27.63
CA GLY A 305 -9.32 4.09 28.74
C GLY A 305 -8.75 2.72 29.11
N GLY A 306 -7.64 2.78 29.84
CA GLY A 306 -7.40 1.87 30.96
C GLY A 306 -6.85 0.48 30.66
N ALA A 307 -5.56 0.33 30.98
CA ALA A 307 -4.94 -0.84 31.59
C ALA A 307 -4.30 -1.94 30.71
N LYS A 308 -3.13 -2.36 31.23
CA LYS A 308 -2.30 -3.53 30.93
C LYS A 308 -1.47 -3.51 29.64
N ARG A 309 -0.25 -2.99 29.81
CA ARG A 309 0.94 -3.45 29.06
C ARG A 309 1.12 -4.95 29.26
N GLN A 310 0.84 -5.74 28.22
CA GLN A 310 1.43 -7.06 28.03
C GLN A 310 2.31 -7.01 26.77
N SER A 311 3.42 -7.72 26.87
CA SER A 311 4.53 -7.81 25.94
C SER A 311 4.12 -8.14 24.51
N LEU A 312 4.70 -7.40 23.56
CA LEU A 312 4.54 -7.54 22.11
C LEU A 312 5.09 -8.90 21.62
N GLY A 313 4.22 -9.90 21.54
CA GLY A 313 4.29 -10.93 20.52
C GLY A 313 3.61 -10.40 19.26
N LEU A 314 4.29 -10.48 18.11
CA LEU A 314 3.73 -10.12 16.80
C LEU A 314 2.57 -11.07 16.46
N SER A 315 1.37 -10.69 16.85
CA SER A 315 0.11 -11.28 16.39
C SER A 315 -0.21 -10.74 15.01
N VAL A 316 -0.39 -11.66 14.06
CA VAL A 316 -0.82 -11.41 12.68
C VAL A 316 -2.33 -11.20 12.67
N ASP A 317 -2.74 -10.01 12.21
CA ASP A 317 -4.03 -9.68 11.60
C ASP A 317 -5.33 -10.11 12.34
N SER A 318 -5.81 -9.27 13.28
CA SER A 318 -7.19 -9.33 13.81
C SER A 318 -8.07 -8.13 13.39
N TRP A 319 -7.75 -7.47 12.29
CA TRP A 319 -8.44 -6.25 11.84
C TRP A 319 -9.01 -6.45 10.43
N ASP A 320 -10.01 -7.34 10.29
CA ASP A 320 -10.91 -7.38 9.11
C ASP A 320 -12.22 -8.14 9.40
N GLU A 321 -12.78 -7.99 10.61
CA GLU A 321 -14.06 -8.61 11.05
C GLU A 321 -15.23 -7.61 11.08
N GLY A 322 -15.14 -6.50 10.34
CA GLY A 322 -16.11 -5.41 10.40
C GLY A 322 -17.23 -5.43 9.36
N ASP A 323 -17.36 -6.47 8.54
CA ASP A 323 -18.31 -6.49 7.40
C ASP A 323 -19.07 -7.83 7.30
N GLU A 324 -19.58 -8.31 8.44
CA GLU A 324 -20.65 -9.30 8.48
C GLU A 324 -21.95 -8.58 8.87
N GLY A 325 -22.76 -8.21 7.89
CA GLY A 325 -24.02 -7.50 8.16
C GLY A 325 -24.89 -7.27 6.94
N ALA A 326 -25.51 -8.35 6.44
CA ALA A 326 -26.87 -8.42 5.89
C ALA A 326 -26.98 -9.56 4.86
N GLU A 327 -27.02 -10.81 5.33
CA GLU A 327 -27.80 -11.84 4.62
C GLU A 327 -29.20 -11.80 5.21
N GLU A 328 -30.16 -11.40 4.37
CA GLU A 328 -31.58 -11.37 4.66
C GLU A 328 -32.04 -12.78 5.04
N GLY A 329 -32.73 -12.87 6.18
CA GLY A 329 -33.32 -14.13 6.64
C GLY A 329 -34.43 -14.57 5.69
N GLU A 330 -34.18 -15.60 4.90
CA GLU A 330 -35.23 -16.43 4.33
C GLU A 330 -35.76 -17.36 5.42
N GLY A 331 -36.98 -17.10 5.85
CA GLY A 331 -37.72 -17.92 6.79
C GLY A 331 -37.95 -19.32 6.23
N GLY A 332 -37.34 -20.31 6.87
CA GLY A 332 -37.71 -21.71 6.71
C GLY A 332 -39.07 -21.96 7.35
N GLY A 333 -40.11 -22.00 6.52
CA GLY A 333 -41.42 -22.53 6.89
C GLY A 333 -41.35 -24.04 7.04
N GLU A 334 -41.73 -24.51 8.22
CA GLU A 334 -42.01 -25.91 8.52
C GLU A 334 -43.15 -26.39 7.61
N GLY A 335 -42.83 -27.37 6.76
CA GLY A 335 -43.80 -28.08 5.94
C GLY A 335 -43.68 -29.58 6.23
N GLU A 336 -44.39 -30.03 7.27
CA GLU A 336 -44.71 -31.44 7.46
C GLU A 336 -45.52 -31.91 6.25
N GLY A 337 -45.00 -32.90 5.53
CA GLY A 337 -45.64 -33.52 4.39
C GLY A 337 -45.49 -35.03 4.51
N GLU A 338 -46.39 -35.64 5.28
CA GLU A 338 -46.67 -37.07 5.21
C GLU A 338 -47.12 -37.43 3.79
N GLY A 339 -46.48 -38.44 3.21
CA GLY A 339 -46.79 -38.94 1.88
C GLY A 339 -46.54 -40.44 1.80
N GLU A 340 -47.51 -41.20 2.28
CA GLU A 340 -47.67 -42.63 2.01
C GLU A 340 -47.95 -42.89 0.52
N GLY A 341 -47.58 -44.10 0.06
CA GLY A 341 -47.94 -44.66 -1.26
C GLY A 341 -46.71 -44.82 -2.15
N GLY A 342 -46.24 -46.01 -2.49
CA GLY A 342 -46.99 -47.21 -2.90
C GLY A 342 -46.69 -47.43 -4.39
N GLY A 343 -46.26 -48.62 -4.78
CA GLY A 343 -46.14 -48.98 -6.20
C GLY A 343 -44.97 -49.88 -6.54
N GLU A 344 -45.22 -51.17 -6.42
CA GLU A 344 -44.51 -52.25 -7.10
C GLU A 344 -44.43 -52.02 -8.61
N GLY A 345 -43.38 -52.53 -9.26
CA GLY A 345 -43.21 -52.45 -10.70
C GLY A 345 -42.00 -53.23 -11.18
N GLU A 346 -42.12 -54.55 -11.13
CA GLU A 346 -41.27 -55.49 -11.84
C GLU A 346 -41.25 -55.19 -13.35
N GLY A 347 -40.10 -55.38 -13.98
CA GLY A 347 -39.91 -55.17 -15.40
C GLY A 347 -38.66 -55.87 -15.89
N GLU A 348 -38.73 -57.21 -15.92
CA GLU A 348 -37.85 -58.05 -16.72
C GLU A 348 -38.01 -57.69 -18.20
N GLY A 349 -36.89 -57.64 -18.91
CA GLY A 349 -36.85 -57.38 -20.35
C GLY A 349 -35.60 -57.99 -20.94
N GLU A 350 -35.63 -59.31 -21.15
CA GLU A 350 -34.73 -60.02 -22.05
C GLU A 350 -35.07 -59.66 -23.51
N GLY A 351 -34.03 -59.42 -24.30
CA GLY A 351 -34.07 -59.23 -25.74
C GLY A 351 -32.67 -59.22 -26.31
#